data_AF-A0A7S0YZQ9-F1
#
_entry.id   AF-A0A7S0YZQ9-F1
#
_cell.length_a   1.000
_cell.length_b   1.000
_cell.length_c   1.000
_cell.angle_alpha   90.00
_cell.angle_beta   90.00
_cell.angle_gamma   90.00
#
_symmetry.space_group_name_H-M   'P 1'
#
loop_
_entity.id
_entity.type
_entity.pdbx_description
1 polymer ?
#
loop_
_entity_poly.entity_id
_entity_poly.type
_entity_poly.pdbx_seq_one_letter_code
_entity_poly.pdbx_strand_id
1 'polypeptide(L)'
;MAAGHVPTQALSDISRVVRRCDVIDGSTKSRFDLHLDELSNAIVTCERLIKTPVPLVYTRHAGRFLALWVLLLPFALAGELDSNFLMVPISTLVAVFFFGIEELGIQIEEPFSIMPLDDVVLGIDQRLCQMLDHDVSLADQPIGPDASPLAAQADGAARGGGAEGPGGGLF
;
A
#
# COMPACT_ATOMS: atom_id res chain seq x y z
N MET A 1 33.33 5.59 9.11
CA MET A 1 32.36 5.76 8.02
C MET A 1 31.39 4.59 8.10
N ALA A 2 30.32 4.75 8.87
CA ALA A 2 29.34 3.70 9.09
C ALA A 2 28.61 3.44 7.77
N ALA A 3 28.53 2.18 7.34
CA ALA A 3 27.68 1.80 6.23
C ALA A 3 26.24 2.21 6.60
N GLY A 4 25.77 3.30 5.99
CA GLY A 4 24.50 3.94 6.32
C GLY A 4 23.34 3.04 5.92
N HIS A 5 22.31 2.98 6.77
CA HIS A 5 21.08 2.30 6.44
C HIS A 5 20.46 2.94 5.19
N VAL A 6 20.53 2.23 4.06
CA VAL A 6 20.14 2.71 2.72
C VAL A 6 18.72 3.31 2.70
N PRO A 7 17.69 2.71 3.35
CA PRO A 7 16.36 3.30 3.41
C PRO A 7 16.31 4.66 4.11
N THR A 8 17.05 4.80 5.22
CA THR A 8 17.10 6.06 5.97
C THR A 8 17.86 7.14 5.20
N GLN A 9 18.87 6.75 4.41
CA GLN A 9 19.57 7.67 3.53
C GLN A 9 18.64 8.21 2.43
N ALA A 10 17.83 7.35 1.80
CA ALA A 10 16.85 7.78 0.81
C ALA A 10 15.84 8.80 1.37
N LEU A 11 15.31 8.56 2.58
CA LEU A 11 14.42 9.51 3.26
C LEU A 11 15.08 10.87 3.51
N SER A 12 16.34 10.86 3.98
CA SER A 12 17.11 12.09 4.20
C SER A 12 17.28 12.87 2.89
N ASP A 13 17.52 12.18 1.76
CA ASP A 13 17.70 12.83 0.48
C ASP A 13 16.38 13.41 -0.05
N ILE A 14 15.24 12.73 0.12
CA ILE A 14 13.91 13.27 -0.20
C ILE A 14 13.63 14.54 0.63
N SER A 15 13.85 14.49 1.95
CA SER A 15 13.65 15.65 2.83
C SER A 15 14.51 16.85 2.41
N ARG A 16 15.76 16.61 2.00
CA ARG A 16 16.65 17.66 1.48
C ARG A 16 16.11 18.31 0.21
N VAL A 17 15.56 17.52 -0.72
CA VAL A 17 14.98 18.03 -1.96
C VAL A 17 13.76 18.90 -1.66
N VAL A 18 12.83 18.41 -0.83
CA VAL A 18 11.61 19.16 -0.44
C VAL A 18 11.97 20.47 0.26
N ARG A 19 12.97 20.48 1.15
CA ARG A 19 13.41 21.69 1.86
C ARG A 19 14.05 22.73 0.96
N ARG A 20 14.70 22.32 -0.14
CA ARG A 20 15.31 23.21 -1.13
C ARG A 20 14.29 23.82 -2.09
N CYS A 21 13.09 23.27 -2.19
CA CYS A 21 12.02 23.84 -3.00
C CYS A 21 11.42 25.06 -2.30
N ASP A 22 11.75 26.26 -2.77
CA ASP A 22 11.17 27.53 -2.29
C ASP A 22 9.76 27.81 -2.84
N VAL A 23 9.31 27.03 -3.82
CA VAL A 23 7.96 27.14 -4.42
C VAL A 23 6.86 26.63 -3.48
N ILE A 24 7.22 25.84 -2.46
CA ILE A 24 6.27 25.16 -1.57
C ILE A 24 6.07 25.98 -0.27
N ASP A 25 4.82 26.28 0.06
CA ASP A 25 4.42 26.97 1.30
C ASP A 25 4.82 26.19 2.56
N GLY A 26 5.02 26.90 3.68
CA GLY A 26 5.39 26.31 4.97
C GLY A 26 4.38 25.27 5.47
N SER A 27 3.08 25.48 5.22
CA SER A 27 2.04 24.51 5.60
C SER A 27 2.12 23.21 4.80
N THR A 28 2.43 23.29 3.50
CA THR A 28 2.62 22.11 2.63
C THR A 28 3.91 21.38 2.98
N LYS A 29 5.00 22.09 3.28
CA LYS A 29 6.25 21.48 3.79
C LYS A 29 6.01 20.67 5.07
N SER A 30 5.22 21.21 6.00
CA SER A 30 4.85 20.47 7.22
C SER A 30 4.04 19.21 6.93
N ARG A 31 3.17 19.21 5.91
CA ARG A 31 2.42 18.00 5.51
C ARG A 31 3.33 16.94 4.90
N PHE A 32 4.31 17.35 4.10
CA PHE A 32 5.32 16.42 3.57
C PHE A 32 6.15 15.79 4.68
N ASP A 33 6.58 16.57 5.68
CA ASP A 33 7.33 16.03 6.82
C ASP A 33 6.52 14.96 7.57
N LEU A 34 5.20 15.15 7.73
CA LEU A 34 4.31 14.12 8.32
C LEU A 34 4.29 12.82 7.51
N HIS A 35 4.19 12.90 6.18
CA HIS A 35 4.22 11.70 5.32
C HIS A 35 5.58 11.00 5.31
N LEU A 36 6.68 11.77 5.44
CA LEU A 36 8.01 11.20 5.58
C LEU A 36 8.18 10.49 6.94
N ASP A 37 7.62 11.03 8.01
CA ASP A 37 7.59 10.38 9.32
C ASP A 37 6.76 9.08 9.28
N GLU A 38 5.63 9.06 8.58
CA GLU A 38 4.85 7.83 8.34
C GLU A 38 5.67 6.76 7.60
N LEU A 39 6.37 7.15 6.53
CA LEU A 39 7.23 6.23 5.77
C LEU A 39 8.41 5.72 6.62
N SER A 40 9.02 6.59 7.43
CA SER A 40 10.06 6.22 8.39
C SER A 40 9.55 5.21 9.43
N ASN A 41 8.36 5.43 9.98
CA ASN A 41 7.73 4.51 10.92
C ASN A 41 7.42 3.14 10.29
N ALA A 42 7.00 3.11 9.02
CA ALA A 42 6.79 1.86 8.28
C ALA A 42 8.10 1.06 8.12
N ILE A 43 9.20 1.73 7.74
CA ILE A 43 10.53 1.10 7.63
C ILE A 43 10.98 0.49 8.96
N VAL A 44 10.87 1.26 10.05
CA VAL A 44 11.23 0.78 11.39
C VAL A 44 10.36 -0.41 11.82
N THR A 45 9.08 -0.41 11.44
CA THR A 45 8.16 -1.52 11.72
C THR A 45 8.58 -2.79 10.97
N CYS A 46 8.92 -2.68 9.70
CA CYS A 46 9.44 -3.80 8.90
C CYS A 46 10.76 -4.33 9.47
N GLU A 47 11.68 -3.45 9.86
CA GLU A 47 12.93 -3.85 10.51
C GLU A 47 12.69 -4.60 11.81
N ARG A 48 11.74 -4.16 12.64
CA ARG A 48 11.38 -4.85 13.88
C ARG A 48 10.83 -6.23 13.58
N LEU A 49 9.93 -6.36 12.61
CA LEU A 49 9.35 -7.64 12.22
C LEU A 49 10.41 -8.64 11.75
N ILE A 50 11.41 -8.18 10.99
CA ILE A 50 12.55 -9.00 10.55
C ILE A 50 13.50 -9.34 11.71
N LYS A 51 13.73 -8.40 12.63
CA LYS A 51 14.68 -8.55 13.75
C LYS A 51 14.12 -9.34 14.93
N THR A 52 12.79 -9.49 15.03
CA THR A 52 12.13 -10.27 16.09
C THR A 52 11.42 -11.51 15.51
N PRO A 53 12.15 -12.45 14.86
CA PRO A 53 11.53 -13.69 14.42
C PRO A 53 11.13 -14.55 15.63
N VAL A 54 10.13 -15.40 15.44
CA VAL A 54 9.74 -16.41 16.44
C VAL A 54 10.96 -17.30 16.72
N PRO A 55 11.25 -17.65 18.00
CA PRO A 55 12.41 -18.46 18.32
C PRO A 55 12.36 -19.81 17.61
N LEU A 56 13.40 -20.15 16.82
CA LEU A 56 13.48 -21.41 16.07
C LEU A 56 13.36 -22.68 16.93
N VAL A 57 13.57 -22.57 18.24
CA VAL A 57 13.39 -23.68 19.18
C VAL A 57 11.91 -24.02 19.36
N TYR A 58 11.03 -23.01 19.34
CA TYR A 58 9.58 -23.18 19.45
C TYR A 58 9.05 -24.03 18.29
N THR A 59 9.29 -23.60 17.07
CA THR A 59 8.86 -24.28 15.84
C THR A 59 9.43 -25.70 15.75
N ARG A 60 10.70 -25.92 16.13
CA ARG A 60 11.28 -27.28 16.17
C ARG A 60 10.69 -28.17 17.25
N HIS A 61 10.31 -27.62 18.41
CA HIS A 61 9.69 -28.41 19.47
C HIS A 61 8.25 -28.77 19.13
N ALA A 62 7.49 -27.83 18.56
CA ALA A 62 6.13 -28.05 18.07
C ALA A 62 6.08 -29.22 17.05
N GLY A 63 6.89 -29.16 15.99
CA GLY A 63 6.92 -30.22 14.97
C GLY A 63 7.36 -31.59 15.51
N ARG A 64 8.30 -31.65 16.47
CA ARG A 64 8.70 -32.91 17.13
C ARG A 64 7.59 -33.48 18.00
N PHE A 65 6.93 -32.64 18.79
CA PHE A 65 5.79 -33.05 19.59
C PHE A 65 4.65 -33.55 18.72
N LEU A 66 4.34 -32.84 17.63
CA LEU A 66 3.31 -33.22 16.68
C LEU A 66 3.62 -34.56 16.00
N ALA A 67 4.88 -34.76 15.57
CA ALA A 67 5.30 -36.02 14.98
C ALA A 67 5.13 -37.20 15.96
N LEU A 68 5.50 -37.01 17.23
CA LEU A 68 5.28 -38.03 18.27
C LEU A 68 3.78 -38.29 18.49
N TRP A 69 2.95 -37.24 18.51
CA TRP A 69 1.51 -37.37 18.68
C TRP A 69 0.86 -38.17 17.55
N VAL A 70 1.20 -37.86 16.30
CA VAL A 70 0.72 -38.59 15.12
C VAL A 70 1.24 -40.03 15.08
N LEU A 71 2.49 -40.28 15.50
CA LEU A 71 3.04 -41.64 15.61
C LEU A 71 2.36 -42.48 16.69
N LEU A 72 1.91 -41.86 17.79
CA LEU A 72 1.17 -42.52 18.86
C LEU A 72 -0.31 -42.74 18.54
N LEU A 73 -0.87 -41.95 17.63
CA LEU A 73 -2.27 -42.02 17.19
C LEU A 73 -2.73 -43.43 16.74
N PRO A 74 -2.02 -44.19 15.89
CA PRO A 74 -2.43 -45.54 15.53
C PRO A 74 -2.48 -46.49 16.74
N PHE A 75 -1.59 -46.34 17.72
CA PHE A 75 -1.62 -47.15 18.94
C PHE A 75 -2.83 -46.81 19.82
N ALA A 76 -3.24 -45.53 19.85
CA ALA A 76 -4.45 -45.12 20.54
C ALA A 76 -5.72 -45.67 19.87
N LEU A 77 -5.76 -45.71 18.54
CA LEU A 77 -6.90 -46.21 17.76
C LEU A 77 -7.00 -47.75 17.72
N ALA A 78 -5.89 -48.46 17.94
CA ALA A 78 -5.84 -49.92 17.86
C ALA A 78 -6.80 -50.64 18.83
N GLY A 79 -7.24 -49.97 19.91
CA GLY A 79 -8.20 -50.52 20.88
C GLY A 79 -9.67 -50.18 20.61
N GLU A 80 -9.96 -49.22 19.72
CA GLU A 80 -11.34 -48.74 19.48
C GLU A 80 -11.92 -49.18 18.13
N LEU A 81 -11.07 -49.46 17.14
CA LEU A 81 -11.53 -49.97 15.85
C LEU A 81 -11.41 -51.48 15.76
N ASP A 82 -12.55 -52.17 15.58
CA ASP A 82 -12.59 -53.61 15.30
C ASP A 82 -11.91 -54.00 13.97
N SER A 83 -11.66 -53.01 13.09
CA SER A 83 -11.07 -53.23 11.76
C SER A 83 -9.69 -52.58 11.63
N ASN A 84 -8.64 -53.38 11.84
CA ASN A 84 -7.23 -52.97 11.69
C ASN A 84 -6.90 -52.38 10.31
N PHE A 85 -7.66 -52.73 9.27
CA PHE A 85 -7.45 -52.23 7.90
C PHE A 85 -7.84 -50.76 7.73
N LEU A 86 -8.82 -50.27 8.50
CA LEU A 86 -9.27 -48.86 8.47
C LEU A 86 -8.38 -47.93 9.32
N MET A 87 -7.62 -48.47 10.27
CA MET A 87 -6.73 -47.70 11.14
C MET A 87 -5.66 -46.93 10.35
N VAL A 88 -5.01 -47.59 9.39
CA VAL A 88 -3.92 -47.01 8.59
C VAL A 88 -4.37 -45.80 7.75
N PRO A 89 -5.46 -45.88 6.95
CA PRO A 89 -5.90 -44.73 6.16
C PRO A 89 -6.39 -43.57 7.04
N ILE A 90 -7.06 -43.84 8.16
CA ILE A 90 -7.55 -42.80 9.07
C ILE A 90 -6.38 -42.05 9.73
N SER A 91 -5.42 -42.78 10.31
CA SER A 91 -4.23 -42.18 10.92
C SER A 91 -3.38 -41.41 9.91
N THR A 92 -3.22 -41.93 8.69
CA THR A 92 -2.53 -41.24 7.59
C THR A 92 -3.25 -39.95 7.18
N LEU A 93 -4.59 -39.97 7.09
CA LEU A 93 -5.38 -38.78 6.77
C LEU A 93 -5.18 -37.69 7.82
N VAL A 94 -5.26 -38.05 9.11
CA VAL A 94 -5.03 -37.12 10.22
C VAL A 94 -3.60 -36.57 10.18
N ALA A 95 -2.60 -37.42 9.94
CA ALA A 95 -1.22 -36.99 9.79
C ALA A 95 -1.06 -35.91 8.71
N VAL A 96 -1.63 -36.12 7.52
CA VAL A 96 -1.54 -35.16 6.40
C VAL A 96 -2.12 -33.80 6.80
N PHE A 97 -3.28 -33.77 7.47
CA PHE A 97 -3.88 -32.50 7.90
C PHE A 97 -3.02 -31.79 8.95
N PHE A 98 -2.55 -32.50 9.98
CA PHE A 98 -1.77 -31.89 11.05
C PHE A 98 -0.39 -31.41 10.57
N PHE A 99 0.32 -32.21 9.76
CA PHE A 99 1.58 -31.78 9.17
C PHE A 99 1.40 -30.63 8.16
N GLY A 100 0.29 -30.63 7.42
CA GLY A 100 -0.06 -29.50 6.54
C GLY A 100 -0.28 -28.20 7.33
N ILE A 101 -0.96 -28.27 8.48
CA ILE A 101 -1.15 -27.10 9.36
C ILE A 101 0.18 -26.62 9.95
N GLU A 102 1.05 -27.53 10.38
CA GLU A 102 2.38 -27.18 10.90
C GLU A 102 3.22 -26.46 9.83
N GLU A 103 3.24 -26.96 8.60
CA GLU A 103 3.95 -26.33 7.48
C GLU A 103 3.37 -24.94 7.15
N LEU A 104 2.05 -24.79 7.17
CA LEU A 104 1.40 -23.49 7.01
C LEU A 104 1.79 -22.52 8.14
N GLY A 105 1.89 -23.01 9.38
CA GLY A 105 2.36 -22.22 10.52
C GLY A 105 3.75 -21.66 10.28
N ILE A 106 4.69 -22.50 9.81
CA ILE A 106 6.06 -22.10 9.48
C ILE A 106 6.08 -21.04 8.37
N GLN A 107 5.27 -21.20 7.32
CA GLN A 107 5.21 -20.22 6.23
C GLN A 107 4.68 -18.85 6.70
N ILE A 108 3.72 -18.84 7.64
CA ILE A 108 3.17 -17.60 8.20
C ILE A 108 4.18 -16.92 9.14
N GLU A 109 5.08 -17.68 9.79
CA GLU A 109 6.17 -17.12 10.60
C GLU A 109 7.20 -16.34 9.75
N GLU A 110 7.32 -16.64 8.45
CA GLU A 110 8.24 -15.98 7.51
C GLU A 110 7.51 -15.21 6.38
N PRO A 111 6.74 -14.14 6.70
CA PRO A 111 5.84 -13.50 5.75
C PRO A 111 6.55 -12.83 4.57
N PHE A 112 7.79 -12.37 4.75
CA PHE A 112 8.57 -11.71 3.70
C PHE A 112 9.14 -12.67 2.67
N SER A 113 9.21 -13.97 2.97
CA SER A 113 9.70 -14.97 2.01
C SER A 113 8.64 -15.36 0.99
N ILE A 114 7.35 -15.22 1.32
CA ILE A 114 6.22 -15.64 0.48
C ILE A 114 5.56 -14.48 -0.26
N MET A 115 5.78 -13.24 0.19
CA MET A 115 5.09 -12.08 -0.35
C MET A 115 5.78 -11.59 -1.64
N PRO A 116 5.04 -11.25 -2.70
CA PRO A 116 5.62 -10.78 -3.96
C PRO A 116 6.01 -9.29 -3.84
N LEU A 117 7.10 -9.00 -3.12
CA LEU A 117 7.56 -7.62 -2.90
C LEU A 117 7.89 -6.91 -4.21
N ASP A 118 8.43 -7.62 -5.20
CA ASP A 118 8.76 -7.06 -6.51
C ASP A 118 7.52 -6.53 -7.24
N ASP A 119 6.42 -7.28 -7.22
CA ASP A 119 5.15 -6.85 -7.82
C ASP A 119 4.56 -5.62 -7.11
N VAL A 120 4.71 -5.55 -5.79
CA VAL A 120 4.28 -4.39 -5.00
C VAL A 120 5.09 -3.15 -5.38
N VAL A 121 6.42 -3.28 -5.51
CA VAL A 121 7.31 -2.18 -5.92
C VAL A 121 6.98 -1.70 -7.33
N LEU A 122 6.80 -2.63 -8.28
CA LEU A 122 6.38 -2.31 -9.64
C LEU A 122 5.03 -1.58 -9.66
N GLY A 123 4.06 -2.01 -8.84
CA GLY A 123 2.77 -1.35 -8.71
C GLY A 123 2.87 0.08 -8.14
N ILE A 124 3.81 0.34 -7.23
CA ILE A 124 4.08 1.69 -6.71
C ILE A 124 4.69 2.57 -7.81
N ASP A 125 5.70 2.06 -8.52
CA ASP A 125 6.38 2.79 -9.60
C ASP A 125 5.40 3.16 -10.72
N GLN A 126 4.56 2.22 -11.15
CA GLN A 126 3.54 2.48 -12.17
C GLN A 126 2.55 3.57 -11.72
N ARG A 127 2.12 3.56 -10.46
CA ARG A 127 1.21 4.59 -9.92
C ARG A 127 1.88 5.96 -9.83
N LEU A 128 3.14 6.01 -9.41
CA LEU A 128 3.90 7.26 -9.36
C LEU A 128 4.10 7.85 -10.76
N CYS A 129 4.47 7.02 -11.74
CA CYS A 129 4.58 7.45 -13.13
C CYS A 129 3.24 7.97 -13.68
N GLN A 130 2.13 7.27 -13.42
CA GLN A 130 0.80 7.72 -13.83
C GLN A 130 0.39 9.06 -13.22
N MET A 131 0.71 9.30 -11.95
CA MET A 131 0.45 10.58 -11.30
C MET A 131 1.26 11.71 -11.93
N LEU A 132 2.55 11.48 -12.19
CA LEU A 132 3.41 12.45 -12.84
C LEU A 132 2.95 12.77 -14.27
N ASP A 133 2.58 11.76 -15.06
CA ASP A 133 2.06 11.95 -16.41
C ASP A 133 0.74 12.74 -16.41
N HIS A 134 -0.13 12.51 -15.42
CA HIS A 134 -1.36 13.27 -15.26
C HIS A 134 -1.09 14.75 -14.97
N ASP A 135 -0.21 15.04 -14.01
CA ASP A 135 0.13 16.41 -13.61
C ASP A 135 0.85 17.17 -14.74
N VAL A 136 1.73 16.50 -15.50
CA VAL A 136 2.38 17.06 -16.69
C VAL A 136 1.36 17.34 -17.79
N SER A 137 0.39 16.43 -18.02
CA SER A 137 -0.67 16.63 -19.01
C SER A 137 -1.60 17.81 -18.67
N LEU A 138 -1.80 18.11 -17.39
CA LEU A 138 -2.56 19.30 -16.96
C LEU A 138 -1.74 20.59 -17.13
N ALA A 139 -0.43 20.53 -16.97
CA ALA A 139 0.47 21.66 -17.19
C ALA A 139 0.69 21.99 -18.68
N ASP A 140 0.54 21.00 -19.57
CA ASP A 140 0.70 21.15 -21.04
C ASP A 140 -0.60 21.53 -21.76
N GLN A 141 -1.75 21.60 -21.07
CA GLN A 141 -2.93 22.21 -21.68
C GLN A 141 -2.70 23.71 -21.87
N PRO A 142 -2.81 24.24 -23.11
CA PRO A 142 -2.80 25.68 -23.30
C PRO A 142 -3.94 26.29 -22.51
N ILE A 143 -3.69 27.38 -21.79
CA ILE A 143 -4.74 28.25 -21.26
C ILE A 143 -5.65 28.59 -22.44
N GLY A 144 -6.82 27.95 -22.49
CA GLY A 144 -7.84 28.23 -23.50
C GLY A 144 -8.20 29.72 -23.45
N PRO A 145 -8.55 30.34 -24.58
CA PRO A 145 -8.69 31.79 -24.70
C PRO A 145 -9.94 32.36 -24.01
N ASP A 146 -10.36 31.86 -22.84
CA ASP A 146 -11.66 32.19 -22.25
C ASP A 146 -11.52 32.65 -20.79
N ALA A 147 -10.69 33.67 -20.54
CA ALA A 147 -10.73 34.44 -19.30
C ALA A 147 -10.27 35.89 -19.49
N SER A 148 -10.96 36.63 -20.36
CA SER A 148 -11.04 38.08 -20.20
C SER A 148 -12.51 38.47 -20.01
N PRO A 149 -12.99 38.62 -18.76
CA PRO A 149 -14.36 39.03 -18.50
C PRO A 149 -14.65 40.49 -18.90
N LEU A 150 -13.70 41.18 -19.55
CA LEU A 150 -13.78 42.60 -19.87
C LEU A 150 -14.07 42.91 -21.36
N ALA A 151 -13.99 41.93 -22.26
CA ALA A 151 -14.20 42.18 -23.70
C ALA A 151 -15.68 42.05 -24.13
N ALA A 152 -16.50 41.29 -23.41
CA ALA A 152 -17.90 41.06 -23.78
C ALA A 152 -18.85 42.21 -23.39
N GLN A 153 -18.41 43.18 -22.59
CA GLN A 153 -19.26 44.28 -22.10
C GLN A 153 -19.09 45.59 -22.88
N ALA A 154 -18.12 45.66 -23.81
CA ALA A 154 -17.88 46.86 -24.61
C ALA A 154 -18.63 46.89 -25.96
N ASP A 155 -19.07 45.73 -26.49
CA ASP A 155 -19.67 45.65 -27.82
C ASP A 155 -21.21 45.80 -27.84
N GLY A 156 -21.85 45.81 -26.67
CA GLY A 156 -23.29 46.04 -26.53
C GLY A 156 -23.71 47.52 -26.42
N ALA A 157 -22.76 48.44 -26.25
CA ALA A 157 -23.05 49.85 -25.93
C ALA A 157 -23.03 50.80 -27.13
N ALA A 158 -22.72 50.33 -28.35
CA ALA A 158 -22.47 51.21 -29.51
C ALA A 158 -23.47 51.07 -30.69
N ARG A 159 -24.55 50.28 -30.56
CA ARG A 159 -25.47 49.99 -31.70
C ARG A 159 -26.98 50.13 -31.44
N GLY A 160 -27.38 51.00 -30.51
CA GLY A 160 -28.78 51.31 -30.27
C GLY A 160 -29.02 52.77 -29.91
N GLY A 161 -28.69 53.69 -30.82
CA GLY A 161 -28.94 55.12 -30.65
C GLY A 161 -29.55 55.75 -31.91
N GLY A 162 -30.84 56.09 -31.82
CA GLY A 162 -31.64 56.81 -32.83
C GLY A 162 -32.87 56.00 -33.25
N ALA A 163 -34.12 56.44 -33.11
CA ALA A 163 -34.68 57.76 -32.90
C ALA A 163 -36.13 57.67 -32.40
N GLU A 164 -36.62 58.77 -31.78
CA GLU A 164 -38.02 59.19 -31.58
C GLU A 164 -38.93 58.29 -30.71
N GLY A 165 -39.79 58.74 -29.80
CA GLY A 165 -40.51 60.00 -29.62
C GLY A 165 -41.84 59.65 -28.90
N PRO A 166 -42.54 60.59 -28.24
CA PRO A 166 -43.28 60.33 -27.00
C PRO A 166 -44.81 60.14 -27.15
N GLY A 167 -45.42 59.48 -26.17
CA GLY A 167 -46.87 59.41 -25.94
C GLY A 167 -47.28 57.97 -25.60
N GLY A 168 -47.79 57.63 -24.42
CA GLY A 168 -48.83 58.32 -23.66
C GLY A 168 -50.06 57.41 -23.67
N GLY A 169 -50.52 56.97 -22.50
CA GLY A 169 -51.86 56.41 -22.31
C GLY A 169 -51.94 54.93 -21.94
N LEU A 170 -52.30 54.69 -20.67
CA LEU A 170 -53.49 53.95 -20.25
C LEU A 170 -53.80 52.65 -21.05
N PHE A 171 -53.43 51.50 -20.49
CA PHE A 171 -54.31 50.50 -19.85
C PHE A 171 -53.50 49.24 -19.53
#